data_AF-A0A2R8ZH07-F1
#
_entry.id   AF-A0A2R8ZH07-F1
#
_cell.length_a   1.000
_cell.length_b   1.000
_cell.length_c   1.000
_cell.angle_alpha   90.00
_cell.angle_beta   90.00
_cell.angle_gamma   90.00
#
_symmetry.space_group_name_H-M   'P 1'
#
loop_
_entity.id
_entity.type
_entity.pdbx_description
1 polymer ?
#
loop_
_entity_poly.entity_id
_entity_poly.type
_entity_poly.pdbx_seq_one_letter_code
_entity_poly.pdbx_strand_id
1 'polypeptide(L)'
;MAEKEAAFDDAVEERNTPFLYDLVLTHALEWPSLTAQWLPDVTRPEGKDFSIHQLVLGTYTLDEQNHLVIASVQLPNDDTQFDASHYNTEKG
;
A
#
# COMPACT_ATOMS: atom_id res chain seq x y z
N MET A 1 13.75 13.57 21.32
CA MET A 1 14.64 13.82 20.17
C MET A 1 14.38 12.81 19.06
N ALA A 2 14.28 11.50 19.33
CA ALA A 2 13.95 10.46 18.34
C ALA A 2 12.60 10.66 17.60
N GLU A 3 11.52 11.02 18.30
CA GLU A 3 10.22 11.29 17.64
C GLU A 3 10.26 12.45 16.64
N LYS A 4 11.13 13.43 16.88
CA LYS A 4 11.22 14.64 16.05
C LYS A 4 12.02 14.40 14.77
N GLU A 5 12.94 13.43 14.78
CA GLU A 5 13.62 12.94 13.57
C GLU A 5 12.71 12.03 12.76
N ALA A 6 11.99 11.10 13.39
CA ALA A 6 11.06 10.21 12.70
C ALA A 6 9.95 10.97 11.95
N ALA A 7 9.36 12.00 12.58
CA ALA A 7 8.34 12.83 11.93
C ALA A 7 8.87 13.72 10.80
N PHE A 8 10.16 14.07 10.82
CA PHE A 8 10.78 14.86 9.75
C PHE A 8 11.10 14.00 8.53
N ASP A 9 11.55 12.77 8.74
CA ASP A 9 11.88 11.83 7.68
C ASP A 9 10.62 11.40 6.91
N ASP A 10 9.53 11.11 7.65
CA ASP A 10 8.20 10.78 7.09
C ASP A 10 7.67 11.91 6.18
N ALA A 11 7.83 13.17 6.61
CA ALA A 11 7.41 14.35 5.83
C ALA A 11 8.26 14.61 4.58
N VAL A 12 9.51 14.15 4.54
CA VAL A 12 10.36 14.25 3.33
C VAL A 12 10.01 13.13 2.36
N GLU A 13 9.79 11.91 2.84
CA GLU A 13 9.34 10.78 2.03
C GLU A 13 8.00 11.09 1.36
N GLU A 14 7.01 11.57 2.12
CA GLU A 14 5.67 11.91 1.61
C GLU A 14 5.73 12.94 0.47
N ARG A 15 6.62 13.94 0.56
CA ARG A 15 6.79 14.95 -0.50
C ARG A 15 7.44 14.40 -1.76
N ASN A 16 8.23 13.35 -1.64
CA ASN A 16 8.93 12.73 -2.76
C ASN A 16 8.13 11.58 -3.39
N THR A 17 7.20 10.97 -2.64
CA THR A 17 6.37 9.84 -3.09
C THR A 17 5.73 10.02 -4.47
N PRO A 18 5.10 11.17 -4.82
CA PRO A 18 4.51 11.37 -6.14
C PRO A 18 5.52 11.36 -7.31
N PHE A 19 6.82 11.58 -7.02
CA PHE A 19 7.88 11.56 -8.02
C PHE A 19 8.58 10.20 -8.12
N LEU A 20 8.43 9.34 -7.12
CA LEU A 20 9.16 8.07 -6.99
C LEU A 20 8.33 6.84 -7.33
N TYR A 21 7.01 6.90 -7.10
CA TYR A 21 6.14 5.74 -7.20
C TYR A 21 4.88 6.08 -8.01
N ASP A 22 4.53 5.19 -8.95
CA ASP A 22 3.26 5.27 -9.68
C ASP A 22 2.06 4.88 -8.79
N LEU A 23 2.30 4.08 -7.76
CA LEU A 23 1.30 3.63 -6.79
C LEU A 23 1.95 3.41 -5.42
N VAL A 24 1.36 4.00 -4.39
CA VAL A 24 1.64 3.67 -2.98
C VAL A 24 0.32 3.34 -2.28
N LEU A 25 0.28 2.18 -1.65
CA LEU A 25 -0.85 1.72 -0.85
C LEU A 25 -0.35 1.44 0.57
N THR A 26 -0.79 2.26 1.52
CA THR A 26 -0.43 2.12 2.93
C THR A 26 -1.64 1.62 3.71
N HIS A 27 -1.47 0.54 4.47
CA HIS A 27 -2.51 -0.01 5.33
C HIS A 27 -1.92 -0.42 6.68
N ALA A 28 -2.49 0.10 7.76
CA ALA A 28 -2.11 -0.29 9.11
C ALA A 28 -2.81 -1.62 9.47
N LEU A 29 -2.03 -2.69 9.55
CA LEU A 29 -2.52 -3.98 10.05
C LEU A 29 -2.75 -3.91 11.55
N GLU A 30 -3.75 -4.65 12.04
CA GLU A 30 -4.02 -4.77 13.48
C GLU A 30 -2.84 -5.37 14.24
N TRP A 31 -2.20 -6.38 13.64
CA TRP A 31 -1.01 -7.03 14.17
C TRP A 31 0.10 -7.06 13.11
N PRO A 32 1.37 -6.97 13.53
CA PRO A 32 2.48 -7.07 12.59
C PRO A 32 2.49 -8.44 11.91
N SER A 33 2.84 -8.45 10.63
CA SER A 33 3.06 -9.68 9.87
C SER A 33 4.55 -9.94 9.68
N LEU A 34 4.98 -11.17 9.96
CA LEU A 34 6.36 -11.63 9.70
C LEU A 34 6.53 -12.22 8.30
N THR A 35 5.44 -12.34 7.53
CA THR A 35 5.44 -12.88 6.16
C THR A 35 4.53 -12.06 5.26
N ALA A 36 4.91 -11.89 4.00
CA ALA A 36 4.05 -11.31 2.98
C ALA A 36 4.34 -12.02 1.66
N GLN A 37 3.33 -12.69 1.11
CA GLN A 37 3.49 -13.45 -0.13
C GLN A 37 2.26 -13.28 -1.03
N TRP A 38 2.48 -12.82 -2.25
CA TRP A 38 1.44 -12.78 -3.27
C TRP A 38 1.03 -14.19 -3.69
N LEU A 39 -0.27 -14.41 -3.81
CA LEU A 39 -0.81 -15.57 -4.50
C LEU A 39 -0.84 -15.30 -6.01
N PRO A 40 -0.66 -16.34 -6.84
CA PRO A 40 -0.63 -16.19 -8.29
C PRO A 40 -2.01 -15.86 -8.89
N ASP A 41 -3.09 -16.14 -8.16
CA ASP A 41 -4.44 -15.93 -8.64
C ASP A 41 -4.80 -14.44 -8.65
N VAL A 42 -5.24 -13.96 -9.82
CA VAL A 42 -5.69 -12.59 -10.05
C VAL A 42 -7.07 -12.62 -10.67
N THR A 43 -8.02 -11.93 -10.04
CA THR A 43 -9.40 -11.81 -10.54
C THR A 43 -9.62 -10.44 -11.15
N ARG A 44 -10.09 -10.36 -12.39
CA ARG A 44 -10.42 -9.10 -13.08
C ARG A 44 -11.94 -9.03 -13.30
N PRO A 45 -12.69 -8.30 -12.47
CA PRO A 45 -14.13 -8.16 -12.65
C PRO A 45 -14.45 -7.43 -13.96
N GLU A 46 -15.43 -7.92 -14.73
CA GLU A 46 -15.82 -7.30 -15.99
C GLU A 46 -16.32 -5.86 -15.77
N GLY A 47 -15.85 -4.93 -16.60
CA GLY A 47 -16.23 -3.52 -16.54
C GLY A 47 -15.65 -2.73 -15.35
N LYS A 48 -14.66 -3.27 -14.65
CA LYS A 48 -13.90 -2.57 -13.60
C LYS A 48 -12.51 -2.19 -14.07
N ASP A 49 -12.03 -1.08 -13.55
CA ASP A 49 -10.71 -0.48 -13.79
C ASP A 49 -9.62 -0.99 -12.83
N PHE A 50 -9.95 -2.00 -12.02
CA PHE A 50 -9.03 -2.65 -11.09
C PHE A 50 -9.02 -4.17 -11.24
N SER A 51 -7.98 -4.77 -10.69
CA SER A 51 -7.82 -6.21 -10.52
C SER A 51 -7.69 -6.54 -9.03
N ILE A 52 -8.17 -7.72 -8.64
CA ILE A 52 -8.12 -8.22 -7.27
C ILE A 52 -6.99 -9.22 -7.19
N HIS A 53 -5.98 -8.88 -6.40
CA HIS A 53 -4.86 -9.74 -6.04
C HIS A 53 -5.04 -10.24 -4.61
N GLN A 54 -4.44 -11.38 -4.28
CA GLN A 54 -4.47 -11.91 -2.92
C GLN A 54 -3.06 -11.97 -2.32
N LEU A 55 -2.96 -11.61 -1.05
CA LEU A 55 -1.72 -11.60 -0.28
C LEU A 55 -1.89 -12.47 0.97
N VAL A 56 -0.99 -13.42 1.16
CA VAL A 56 -0.89 -14.21 2.39
C VAL A 56 -0.05 -13.45 3.41
N LEU A 57 -0.63 -13.25 4.58
CA LEU A 57 -0.04 -12.61 5.75
C LEU A 57 -0.19 -13.54 6.96
N GLY A 58 0.71 -13.41 7.93
CA GLY A 58 0.56 -14.01 9.25
C GLY A 58 0.30 -12.93 10.28
N THR A 59 -0.35 -13.26 11.40
CA THR A 59 -0.26 -12.39 12.57
C THR A 59 0.94 -12.79 13.42
N TYR A 60 1.50 -11.82 14.14
CA TYR A 60 2.45 -12.07 15.21
C TYR A 60 1.95 -11.38 16.49
N THR A 61 1.25 -12.17 17.32
CA THR A 61 0.69 -11.76 18.60
C THR A 61 1.43 -12.46 19.74
N LEU A 62 1.49 -11.81 20.91
CA LEU A 62 2.18 -12.35 22.10
C LEU A 62 1.25 -13.22 22.96
N ASP A 63 0.02 -12.76 23.22
CA ASP A 63 -0.92 -13.37 24.17
C ASP A 63 -2.21 -13.87 23.50
N GLU A 64 -2.30 -13.75 22.18
CA GLU A 64 -3.47 -14.18 21.39
C GLU A 64 -3.10 -15.32 20.43
N GLN A 65 -4.11 -16.00 19.90
CA GLN A 65 -3.89 -17.00 18.86
C GLN A 65 -3.37 -16.32 17.59
N ASN A 66 -2.36 -16.92 16.95
CA ASN A 66 -1.88 -16.47 15.65
C ASN A 66 -2.74 -17.02 14.51
N HIS A 67 -2.96 -16.21 13.48
CA HIS A 67 -3.84 -16.49 12.36
C HIS A 67 -3.07 -16.38 11.03
N LEU A 68 -3.47 -17.22 10.07
CA LEU A 68 -3.14 -17.03 8.67
C LEU A 68 -4.21 -16.14 8.04
N VAL A 69 -3.80 -15.05 7.43
CA VAL A 69 -4.69 -14.06 6.83
C VAL A 69 -4.49 -14.07 5.31
N ILE A 70 -5.58 -14.16 4.56
CA ILE A 70 -5.58 -13.92 3.11
C ILE A 70 -6.24 -12.57 2.88
N ALA A 71 -5.43 -11.56 2.58
CA ALA A 71 -5.89 -10.23 2.28
C ALA A 71 -6.18 -10.09 0.77
N SER A 72 -7.22 -9.34 0.43
CA SER A 72 -7.54 -8.98 -0.96
C SER A 72 -7.09 -7.54 -1.21
N VAL A 73 -6.25 -7.35 -2.23
CA VAL A 73 -5.71 -6.06 -2.63
C VAL A 73 -6.30 -5.68 -3.99
N GLN A 74 -6.89 -4.50 -4.08
CA GLN A 74 -7.37 -3.95 -5.35
C GLN A 74 -6.26 -3.10 -5.96
N LEU A 75 -5.75 -3.51 -7.12
CA LEU A 75 -4.74 -2.77 -7.86
C LEU A 75 -5.37 -2.17 -9.12
N PRO A 76 -5.12 -0.88 -9.42
CA PRO A 76 -5.55 -0.29 -10.67
C PRO A 76 -4.94 -1.06 -11.85
N ASN A 77 -5.69 -1.17 -12.95
CA ASN A 77 -5.18 -1.77 -14.19
C ASN A 77 -4.21 -0.81 -14.88
N ASP A 78 -3.23 -1.34 -15.62
CA ASP A 78 -2.17 -0.54 -16.29
C ASP A 78 -2.70 0.57 -17.22
N ASP A 79 -3.95 0.47 -17.68
CA ASP A 79 -4.61 1.44 -18.57
C ASP A 79 -5.19 2.66 -17.84
N THR A 80 -5.20 2.70 -16.50
CA THR A 80 -5.68 3.87 -15.75
C THR A 80 -4.60 4.94 -15.76
N GLN A 81 -4.78 5.98 -16.57
CA GLN A 81 -3.87 7.13 -16.61
C GLN A 81 -3.84 7.83 -15.25
N PHE A 82 -2.64 7.93 -14.67
CA PHE A 82 -2.36 8.76 -13.51
C PHE A 82 -2.35 10.24 -13.94
N ASP A 83 -3.29 11.05 -13.46
CA ASP A 83 -3.34 12.48 -13.75
C ASP A 83 -2.39 13.27 -12.84
N ALA A 84 -1.14 13.41 -13.29
CA ALA A 84 -0.09 14.17 -12.59
C ALA A 84 -0.32 15.69 -12.58
N SER A 85 -1.37 16.21 -13.24
CA SER A 85 -1.60 17.67 -13.36
C SER A 85 -1.96 18.34 -12.04
N HIS A 86 -2.42 17.59 -11.04
CA HIS A 86 -2.83 18.13 -9.74
C HIS A 86 -1.68 18.66 -8.87
N TYR A 87 -0.43 18.23 -9.10
CA TYR A 87 0.71 18.61 -8.27
C TYR A 87 1.43 19.90 -8.70
N ASN A 88 1.04 20.50 -9.83
CA ASN A 88 1.73 21.65 -10.41
C ASN A 88 1.23 23.02 -9.90
N THR A 89 0.36 23.06 -8.87
CA THR A 89 -0.35 24.31 -8.51
C THR A 89 0.26 25.09 -7.33
N GLU A 90 1.24 24.56 -6.58
CA GLU A 90 1.72 25.23 -5.34
C GLU A 90 3.22 25.58 -5.29
N LYS A 91 3.91 25.65 -6.44
CA LYS A 91 5.24 26.26 -6.51
C LYS A 91 5.36 27.26 -7.67
N GLY A 92 4.63 28.36 -7.54
CA GLY A 92 4.86 29.62 -8.26
C GLY A 92 4.91 30.78 -7.27
#